data_AF-M1BHG4-F1
#
_entry.id   AF-M1BHG4-F1
#
_cell.length_a   1.000
_cell.length_b   1.000
_cell.length_c   1.000
_cell.angle_alpha   90.00
_cell.angle_beta   90.00
_cell.angle_gamma   90.00
#
_symmetry.space_group_name_H-M   'P 1'
#
loop_
_entity.id
_entity.type
_entity.pdbx_description
1 polymer ?
#
loop_
_entity_poly.entity_id
_entity_poly.type
_entity_poly.pdbx_seq_one_letter_code
_entity_poly.pdbx_strand_id
1 'polypeptide(L)'
;MHSSSYFYIIIWFLIPFLFGSGSSSSDSSAKSSLDSLLQQYAFRELTGKRTRNGVPYDAHVPSSLTGVKVSAMILKTHILKRKVCGYYKNFFIPSGIIEEPYVKKLVLVYQNLANWSSFYYPLPGYTYLAPVFGILAYDAHNLYAKYLRDLDIQALEDPISIKFPYVQPAPEGSSPKCVYFYSNNFVQFGHVKDGNICETRVQGHFSVVAEVKVAPSPPPKANDTAPSPSPIS
;
A
#
# COMPACT_ATOMS: atom_id res chain seq x y z
N MET A 1 10.10 -24.61 57.02
CA MET A 1 10.90 -24.80 55.79
C MET A 1 9.96 -24.94 54.60
N HIS A 2 9.58 -23.83 53.95
CA HIS A 2 9.00 -23.81 52.59
C HIS A 2 9.12 -22.37 52.07
N SER A 3 10.37 -21.95 51.83
CA SER A 3 10.72 -20.61 51.34
C SER A 3 11.70 -20.73 50.17
N SER A 4 11.41 -21.63 49.22
CA SER A 4 12.30 -21.86 48.07
C SER A 4 11.56 -22.15 46.77
N SER A 5 10.26 -21.80 46.68
CA SER A 5 9.46 -22.04 45.46
C SER A 5 8.93 -20.78 44.78
N TYR A 6 9.28 -19.59 45.27
CA TYR A 6 8.88 -18.31 44.65
C TYR A 6 9.99 -17.64 43.83
N PHE A 7 11.21 -18.17 43.87
CA PHE A 7 12.36 -17.56 43.18
C PHE A 7 12.47 -17.96 41.70
N TYR A 8 11.78 -19.03 41.26
CA TYR A 8 11.81 -19.49 39.87
C TYR A 8 10.74 -18.86 38.97
N ILE A 9 9.77 -18.12 39.52
CA ILE A 9 8.71 -17.46 38.73
C ILE A 9 9.14 -16.03 38.30
N ILE A 10 10.15 -15.45 38.94
CA ILE A 10 10.62 -14.09 38.63
C ILE A 10 11.76 -14.08 37.58
N ILE A 11 12.37 -15.23 37.27
CA ILE A 11 13.46 -15.37 36.28
C ILE A 11 12.90 -15.71 34.88
N TRP A 12 11.67 -15.29 34.58
CA TRP A 12 11.08 -15.36 33.22
C TRP A 12 10.71 -13.98 32.68
N PHE A 13 11.32 -12.92 33.24
CA PHE A 13 11.16 -11.52 32.81
C PHE A 13 12.47 -10.88 32.30
N LEU A 14 13.54 -11.66 32.11
CA LEU A 14 14.83 -11.18 31.62
C LEU A 14 15.32 -11.97 30.40
N ILE A 15 14.41 -12.28 29.47
CA ILE A 15 14.81 -12.52 28.09
C ILE A 15 14.62 -11.16 27.38
N PRO A 16 15.68 -10.43 27.04
CA PRO A 16 15.54 -9.36 26.07
C PRO A 16 15.15 -10.08 24.78
N PHE A 17 13.88 -9.96 24.39
CA PHE A 17 13.47 -10.32 23.05
C PHE A 17 14.22 -9.37 22.14
N LEU A 18 15.34 -9.84 21.60
CA LEU A 18 16.04 -9.23 20.49
C LEU A 18 15.10 -9.34 19.28
N PHE A 19 14.06 -8.50 19.27
CA PHE A 19 13.48 -8.08 18.01
C PHE A 19 14.59 -7.31 17.33
N GLY A 20 15.19 -7.93 16.32
CA GLY A 20 16.01 -7.21 15.36
C GLY A 20 15.17 -6.06 14.83
N SER A 21 15.56 -4.84 15.16
CA SER A 21 15.03 -3.64 14.53
C SER A 21 15.46 -3.68 13.07
N GLY A 22 14.63 -4.31 12.23
CA GLY A 22 14.68 -4.08 10.80
C GLY A 22 14.50 -2.60 10.58
N SER A 23 15.52 -1.95 10.01
CA SER A 23 15.51 -0.53 9.64
C SER A 23 14.28 -0.22 8.77
N SER A 24 13.24 0.34 9.38
CA SER A 24 11.95 0.61 8.72
C SER A 24 11.43 2.03 9.00
N SER A 25 12.15 2.83 9.78
CA SER A 25 11.71 4.17 10.20
C SER A 25 11.81 5.22 9.09
N SER A 26 12.78 5.11 8.17
CA SER A 26 12.95 6.06 7.06
C SER A 26 11.80 5.95 6.05
N ASP A 27 11.48 4.72 5.65
CA ASP A 27 10.56 4.45 4.55
C ASP A 27 9.12 4.74 4.96
N SER A 28 8.75 4.42 6.20
CA SER A 28 7.44 4.79 6.75
C SER A 28 7.27 6.31 6.80
N SER A 29 8.31 7.04 7.22
CA SER A 29 8.25 8.51 7.29
C SER A 29 8.11 9.17 5.91
N ALA A 30 8.77 8.62 4.89
CA ALA A 30 8.67 9.11 3.51
C ALA A 30 7.26 8.89 2.93
N LYS A 31 6.65 7.72 3.15
CA LYS A 31 5.27 7.40 2.72
C LYS A 31 4.26 8.34 3.37
N SER A 32 4.28 8.47 4.70
CA SER A 32 3.37 9.36 5.42
C SER A 32 3.56 10.83 5.02
N SER A 33 4.79 11.24 4.73
CA SER A 33 5.09 12.59 4.21
C SER A 33 4.52 12.80 2.82
N LEU A 34 4.63 11.81 1.93
CA LEU A 34 4.01 11.86 0.60
C LEU A 34 2.48 11.94 0.72
N ASP A 35 1.86 11.08 1.51
CA ASP A 35 0.40 11.06 1.69
C ASP A 35 -0.12 12.41 2.20
N SER A 36 0.54 12.98 3.20
CA SER A 36 0.23 14.31 3.73
C SER A 36 0.38 15.42 2.69
N LEU A 37 1.39 15.31 1.82
CA LEU A 37 1.61 16.27 0.73
C LEU A 37 0.53 16.16 -0.36
N LEU A 38 0.24 14.94 -0.82
CA LEU A 38 -0.78 14.68 -1.83
C LEU A 38 -2.18 15.06 -1.32
N GLN A 39 -2.47 14.76 -0.05
CA GLN A 39 -3.69 15.21 0.62
C GLN A 39 -3.84 16.73 0.56
N GLN A 40 -2.79 17.51 0.88
CA GLN A 40 -2.87 18.98 0.82
C GLN A 40 -3.21 19.50 -0.59
N TYR A 41 -2.62 18.92 -1.64
CA TYR A 41 -2.98 19.26 -3.02
C TYR A 41 -4.43 18.90 -3.33
N ALA A 42 -4.90 17.73 -2.89
CA ALA A 42 -6.27 17.28 -3.09
C ALA A 42 -7.29 18.19 -2.38
N PHE A 43 -7.00 18.59 -1.15
CA PHE A 43 -7.88 19.40 -0.31
C PHE A 43 -8.02 20.83 -0.82
N ARG A 44 -6.96 21.38 -1.40
CA ARG A 44 -7.00 22.72 -2.03
C ARG A 44 -8.12 22.83 -3.05
N GLU A 45 -8.37 21.77 -3.83
CA GLU A 45 -9.43 21.78 -4.85
C GLU A 45 -10.85 21.76 -4.27
N LEU A 46 -10.99 21.38 -3.00
CA LEU A 46 -12.26 21.40 -2.29
C LEU A 46 -12.51 22.74 -1.56
N THR A 47 -11.47 23.54 -1.32
CA THR A 47 -11.58 24.85 -0.66
C THR A 47 -11.99 25.95 -1.65
N GLY A 48 -12.89 26.85 -1.23
CA GLY A 48 -13.28 28.02 -2.02
C GLY A 48 -14.25 27.75 -3.19
N LYS A 49 -14.70 26.50 -3.39
CA LYS A 49 -15.68 26.11 -4.42
C LYS A 49 -16.95 25.56 -3.76
N ARG A 50 -18.11 25.70 -4.43
CA ARG A 50 -19.33 24.99 -4.02
C ARG A 50 -19.20 23.52 -4.41
N THR A 51 -18.59 22.74 -3.52
CA THR A 51 -18.34 21.31 -3.73
C THR A 51 -19.63 20.50 -3.71
N ARG A 52 -19.68 19.48 -4.57
CA ARG A 52 -20.82 18.56 -4.69
C ARG A 52 -20.44 17.19 -4.13
N ASN A 53 -21.38 16.56 -3.44
CA ASN A 53 -21.20 15.20 -2.94
C ASN A 53 -21.04 14.21 -4.09
N GLY A 54 -20.03 13.34 -4.02
CA GLY A 54 -19.79 12.30 -5.02
C GLY A 54 -19.22 12.82 -6.34
N VAL A 55 -18.76 14.07 -6.39
CA VAL A 55 -18.08 14.63 -7.56
C VAL A 55 -16.57 14.65 -7.31
N PRO A 56 -15.76 14.04 -8.18
CA PRO A 56 -14.31 14.07 -8.07
C PRO A 56 -13.73 15.40 -8.57
N TYR A 57 -12.73 15.92 -7.85
CA TYR A 57 -11.99 17.13 -8.17
C TYR A 57 -10.51 16.79 -8.30
N ASP A 58 -9.97 16.89 -9.52
CA ASP A 58 -8.58 16.56 -9.80
C ASP A 58 -7.64 17.69 -9.38
N ALA A 59 -6.56 17.34 -8.72
CA ALA A 59 -5.56 18.26 -8.20
C ALA A 59 -4.28 18.24 -9.04
N HIS A 60 -3.62 19.40 -9.11
CA HIS A 60 -2.35 19.55 -9.79
C HIS A 60 -1.20 19.43 -8.77
N VAL A 61 -0.30 18.50 -9.02
CA VAL A 61 0.93 18.28 -8.25
C VAL A 61 2.09 19.06 -8.87
N PRO A 62 3.15 19.38 -8.10
CA PRO A 62 4.32 20.08 -8.60
C PRO A 62 5.07 19.23 -9.63
N SER A 63 5.88 19.88 -10.47
CA SER A 63 6.71 19.21 -11.49
C SER A 63 7.68 18.18 -10.91
N SER A 64 8.07 18.32 -9.64
CA SER A 64 8.88 17.32 -8.94
C SER A 64 8.18 15.97 -8.76
N LEU A 65 6.85 15.92 -8.90
CA LEU A 65 6.03 14.71 -8.86
C LEU A 65 5.35 14.44 -10.21
N THR A 66 6.08 14.70 -11.30
CA THR A 66 5.55 14.50 -12.66
C THR A 66 4.99 13.09 -12.83
N GLY A 67 3.80 13.01 -13.43
CA GLY A 67 3.08 11.77 -13.67
C GLY A 67 2.16 11.33 -12.53
N VAL A 68 2.38 11.82 -11.30
CA VAL A 68 1.48 11.53 -10.18
C VAL A 68 0.13 12.20 -10.43
N LYS A 69 -0.95 11.46 -10.20
CA LYS A 69 -2.32 11.99 -10.29
C LYS A 69 -2.99 11.91 -8.92
N VAL A 70 -3.63 13.01 -8.52
CA VAL A 70 -4.38 13.09 -7.27
C VAL A 70 -5.77 13.66 -7.54
N SER A 71 -6.77 13.15 -6.84
CA SER A 71 -8.14 13.63 -6.91
C SER A 71 -8.75 13.59 -5.51
N ALA A 72 -9.75 14.43 -5.25
CA ALA A 72 -10.52 14.41 -4.01
C ALA A 72 -12.02 14.35 -4.30
N MET A 73 -12.77 13.63 -3.47
CA MET A 73 -14.22 13.55 -3.57
C MET A 73 -14.86 13.59 -2.17
N ILE A 74 -15.78 14.53 -1.96
CA ILE A 74 -16.53 14.62 -0.70
C ILE A 74 -17.70 13.65 -0.73
N LEU A 75 -17.86 12.89 0.34
CA LEU A 75 -18.96 11.95 0.51
C LEU A 75 -19.60 12.11 1.90
N LYS A 76 -20.93 12.08 1.94
CA LYS A 76 -21.69 11.92 3.17
C LYS A 76 -21.63 10.44 3.58
N THR A 77 -21.24 10.17 4.82
CA THR A 77 -21.17 8.81 5.38
C THR A 77 -22.43 7.99 5.12
N HIS A 78 -23.61 8.58 5.32
CA HIS A 78 -24.86 7.84 5.13
C HIS A 78 -25.09 7.34 3.68
N ILE A 79 -24.40 7.93 2.68
CA ILE A 79 -24.49 7.51 1.27
C ILE A 79 -23.57 6.32 1.09
N LEU A 80 -22.33 6.42 1.55
CA LEU A 80 -21.35 5.33 1.53
C LEU A 80 -21.88 4.04 2.17
N LYS A 81 -22.60 4.18 3.29
CA LYS A 81 -23.21 3.04 3.97
C LYS A 81 -24.37 2.40 3.19
N ARG A 82 -25.16 3.19 2.44
CA ARG A 82 -26.47 2.72 1.90
C ARG A 82 -26.55 2.59 0.39
N LYS A 83 -25.64 3.20 -0.37
CA LYS A 83 -25.72 3.28 -1.83
C LYS A 83 -24.38 3.00 -2.46
N VAL A 84 -24.42 2.31 -3.60
CA VAL A 84 -23.27 2.17 -4.48
C VAL A 84 -22.85 3.56 -4.96
N CYS A 85 -21.60 3.92 -4.71
CA CYS A 85 -21.02 5.17 -5.20
C CYS A 85 -20.52 5.01 -6.64
N GLY A 86 -20.15 3.78 -7.03
CA GLY A 86 -19.68 3.46 -8.38
C GLY A 86 -18.19 3.71 -8.55
N TYR A 87 -17.76 3.92 -9.80
CA TYR A 87 -16.34 4.14 -10.09
C TYR A 87 -15.87 5.53 -9.68
N TYR A 88 -14.90 5.56 -8.75
CA TYR A 88 -14.03 6.68 -8.50
C TYR A 88 -12.64 6.38 -9.06
N LYS A 89 -12.37 6.88 -10.28
CA LYS A 89 -11.16 6.58 -11.05
C LYS A 89 -11.00 5.06 -11.21
N ASN A 90 -9.97 4.47 -10.58
CA ASN A 90 -9.66 3.05 -10.66
C ASN A 90 -10.40 2.21 -9.61
N PHE A 91 -11.08 2.83 -8.65
CA PHE A 91 -11.73 2.15 -7.54
C PHE A 91 -13.24 2.09 -7.78
N PHE A 92 -13.81 0.90 -7.79
CA PHE A 92 -15.25 0.73 -7.66
C PHE A 92 -15.63 0.73 -6.18
N ILE A 93 -16.42 1.72 -5.76
CA ILE A 93 -16.84 1.91 -4.38
C ILE A 93 -18.26 1.34 -4.22
N PRO A 94 -18.42 0.20 -3.51
CA PRO A 94 -19.72 -0.43 -3.28
C PRO A 94 -20.54 0.32 -2.21
N SER A 95 -21.73 -0.19 -1.90
CA SER A 95 -22.43 0.16 -0.67
C SER A 95 -21.80 -0.54 0.55
N GLY A 96 -22.28 -0.22 1.75
CA GLY A 96 -21.81 -0.90 2.97
C GLY A 96 -20.42 -0.46 3.43
N ILE A 97 -19.92 0.69 2.95
CA ILE A 97 -18.70 1.31 3.48
C ILE A 97 -19.04 2.04 4.79
N ILE A 98 -18.34 1.66 5.85
CA ILE A 98 -18.37 2.35 7.15
C ILE A 98 -17.02 3.02 7.41
N GLU A 99 -17.02 3.97 8.34
CA GLU A 99 -15.83 4.68 8.77
C GLU A 99 -15.63 4.64 10.28
N GLU A 100 -14.38 4.72 10.72
CA GLU A 100 -14.00 4.80 12.12
C GLU A 100 -12.87 5.83 12.31
N PRO A 101 -13.03 6.83 13.21
CA PRO A 101 -14.24 7.16 13.98
C PRO A 101 -15.37 7.78 13.12
N TYR A 102 -16.62 7.70 13.59
CA TYR A 102 -17.77 8.25 12.85
C TYR A 102 -17.65 9.74 12.54
N VAL A 103 -17.90 10.11 11.28
CA VAL A 103 -17.98 11.50 10.81
C VAL A 103 -19.24 11.73 9.97
N LYS A 104 -19.71 12.97 9.86
CA LYS A 104 -20.89 13.27 9.02
C LYS A 104 -20.56 13.25 7.52
N LYS A 105 -19.34 13.63 7.18
CA LYS A 105 -18.81 13.74 5.83
C LYS A 105 -17.33 13.40 5.88
N LEU A 106 -16.86 12.71 4.86
CA LEU A 106 -15.45 12.42 4.65
C LEU A 106 -15.00 12.86 3.26
N VAL A 107 -13.70 12.96 3.08
CA VAL A 107 -13.03 13.13 1.79
C VAL A 107 -12.35 11.81 1.45
N LEU A 108 -12.67 11.25 0.28
CA LEU A 108 -11.83 10.22 -0.32
C LEU A 108 -10.81 10.88 -1.22
N VAL A 109 -9.54 10.56 -1.00
CA VAL A 109 -8.41 11.01 -1.81
C VAL A 109 -7.92 9.82 -2.64
N TYR A 110 -7.98 9.97 -3.96
CA TYR A 110 -7.36 9.06 -4.90
C TYR A 110 -5.92 9.50 -5.18
N GLN A 111 -5.02 8.52 -5.25
CA GLN A 111 -3.64 8.72 -5.63
C GLN A 111 -3.23 7.71 -6.72
N ASN A 112 -2.43 8.14 -7.67
CA ASN A 112 -1.73 7.28 -8.63
C ASN A 112 -0.29 7.74 -8.72
N LEU A 113 0.64 6.89 -8.31
CA LEU A 113 2.03 7.25 -8.16
C LEU A 113 2.85 7.08 -9.45
N ALA A 114 2.27 6.50 -10.50
CA ALA A 114 2.95 6.29 -11.78
C ALA A 114 4.37 5.69 -11.57
N ASN A 115 5.40 6.33 -12.13
CA ASN A 115 6.80 5.88 -12.06
C ASN A 115 7.43 6.01 -10.66
N TRP A 116 6.76 6.66 -9.72
CA TRP A 116 7.24 6.81 -8.34
C TRP A 116 6.91 5.62 -7.43
N SER A 117 6.20 4.63 -7.97
CA SER A 117 5.73 3.45 -7.24
C SER A 117 6.85 2.71 -6.52
N SER A 118 7.91 2.32 -7.22
CA SER A 118 9.04 1.59 -6.62
C SER A 118 9.88 2.44 -5.67
N PHE A 119 9.86 3.77 -5.83
CA PHE A 119 10.60 4.69 -4.97
C PHE A 119 9.93 4.82 -3.60
N TYR A 120 8.62 5.04 -3.56
CA TYR A 120 7.88 5.19 -2.29
C TYR A 120 7.44 3.87 -1.68
N TYR A 121 7.29 2.81 -2.48
CA TYR A 121 6.92 1.47 -2.06
C TYR A 121 7.98 0.47 -2.52
N PRO A 122 9.19 0.52 -1.95
CA PRO A 122 10.20 -0.48 -2.26
C PRO A 122 9.70 -1.86 -1.86
N LEU A 123 9.81 -2.83 -2.78
CA LEU A 123 9.36 -4.21 -2.57
C LEU A 123 10.42 -5.20 -3.10
N PRO A 124 11.48 -5.50 -2.32
CA PRO A 124 12.55 -6.39 -2.73
C PRO A 124 12.05 -7.77 -3.14
N GLY A 125 12.62 -8.34 -4.20
CA GLY A 125 12.21 -9.65 -4.74
C GLY A 125 10.97 -9.60 -5.65
N TYR A 126 10.39 -8.42 -5.85
CA TYR A 126 9.23 -8.21 -6.72
C TYR A 126 9.50 -7.10 -7.74
N THR A 127 8.84 -7.21 -8.90
CA THR A 127 8.75 -6.14 -9.90
C THR A 127 7.31 -5.64 -10.00
N TYR A 128 7.14 -4.34 -10.18
CA TYR A 128 5.84 -3.71 -10.39
C TYR A 128 5.36 -3.92 -11.83
N LEU A 129 4.17 -4.50 -11.97
CA LEU A 129 3.48 -4.66 -13.25
C LEU A 129 2.47 -3.54 -13.51
N ALA A 130 2.07 -2.82 -12.46
CA ALA A 130 1.19 -1.67 -12.53
C ALA A 130 1.70 -0.57 -11.58
N PRO A 131 1.29 0.70 -11.77
CA PRO A 131 1.57 1.73 -10.77
C PRO A 131 0.84 1.45 -9.45
N VAL A 132 1.32 2.06 -8.36
CA VAL A 132 0.64 2.06 -7.07
C VAL A 132 -0.53 3.04 -7.11
N PHE A 133 -1.72 2.53 -6.79
CA PHE A 133 -2.93 3.33 -6.58
C PHE A 133 -3.28 3.39 -5.10
N GLY A 134 -3.60 4.59 -4.62
CA GLY A 134 -4.04 4.83 -3.25
C GLY A 134 -5.50 5.28 -3.20
N ILE A 135 -6.23 4.81 -2.19
CA ILE A 135 -7.48 5.41 -1.75
C ILE A 135 -7.42 5.60 -0.24
N LEU A 136 -7.57 6.84 0.21
CA LEU A 136 -7.46 7.22 1.62
C LEU A 136 -8.65 8.08 2.01
N ALA A 137 -9.14 7.93 3.23
CA ALA A 137 -10.28 8.65 3.78
C ALA A 137 -9.84 9.64 4.87
N TYR A 138 -10.48 10.80 4.90
CA TYR A 138 -10.18 11.87 5.85
C TYR A 138 -11.46 12.54 6.32
N ASP A 139 -11.47 13.06 7.55
CA ASP A 139 -12.58 13.89 8.05
C ASP A 139 -12.74 15.18 7.20
N ALA A 140 -13.95 15.44 6.71
CA ALA A 140 -14.26 16.64 5.94
C ALA A 140 -14.71 17.84 6.79
N HIS A 141 -14.62 17.78 8.12
CA HIS A 141 -15.05 18.87 9.02
C HIS A 141 -14.22 20.14 8.84
N ASN A 142 -12.90 20.02 8.65
CA ASN A 142 -12.02 21.15 8.44
C ASN A 142 -11.04 20.91 7.29
N LEU A 143 -11.42 21.33 6.09
CA LEU A 143 -10.58 21.19 4.89
C LEU A 143 -9.31 22.05 4.90
N TYR A 144 -9.15 22.94 5.88
CA TYR A 144 -7.95 23.76 6.07
C TYR A 144 -6.98 23.16 7.12
N ALA A 145 -7.38 22.10 7.83
CA ALA A 145 -6.51 21.48 8.82
C ALA A 145 -5.34 20.78 8.13
N LYS A 146 -4.12 21.08 8.56
CA LYS A 146 -2.89 20.47 8.03
C LYS A 146 -2.64 19.06 8.57
N TYR A 147 -3.32 18.68 9.65
CA TYR A 147 -3.18 17.40 10.34
C TYR A 147 -4.59 16.87 10.65
N LEU A 148 -5.28 16.39 9.62
CA LEU A 148 -6.56 15.74 9.84
C LEU A 148 -6.33 14.42 10.55
N ARG A 149 -7.25 14.07 11.46
CA ARG A 149 -7.25 12.76 12.08
C ARG A 149 -7.43 11.72 10.97
N ASP A 150 -6.59 10.70 11.00
CA ASP A 150 -6.75 9.53 10.15
C ASP A 150 -8.14 8.96 10.40
N LEU A 151 -8.87 8.77 9.30
CA LEU A 151 -10.18 8.15 9.28
C LEU A 151 -10.00 6.82 8.54
N ASP A 152 -10.35 5.72 9.18
CA ASP A 152 -10.35 4.43 8.50
C ASP A 152 -11.70 4.18 7.85
N ILE A 153 -11.69 3.52 6.69
CA ILE A 153 -12.90 3.00 6.07
C ILE A 153 -12.82 1.50 5.92
N GLN A 154 -13.97 0.84 6.09
CA GLN A 154 -14.11 -0.60 5.96
C GLN A 154 -15.35 -0.95 5.13
N ALA A 155 -15.19 -1.87 4.18
CA ALA A 155 -16.26 -2.45 3.40
C ALA A 155 -16.81 -3.71 4.09
N LEU A 156 -18.03 -3.63 4.61
CA LEU A 156 -18.66 -4.72 5.37
C LEU A 156 -19.27 -5.80 4.48
N GLU A 157 -19.82 -5.41 3.34
CA GLU A 157 -20.53 -6.28 2.40
C GLU A 157 -19.60 -6.66 1.24
N ASP A 158 -19.77 -6.02 0.09
CA ASP A 158 -18.92 -6.20 -1.08
C ASP A 158 -17.57 -5.48 -0.90
N PRO A 159 -16.45 -6.06 -1.39
CA PRO A 159 -15.15 -5.41 -1.32
C PRO A 159 -15.07 -4.23 -2.32
N ILE A 160 -14.14 -3.32 -2.04
CA ILE A 160 -13.71 -2.29 -3.00
C ILE A 160 -12.89 -2.98 -4.08
N SER A 161 -13.33 -2.88 -5.35
CA SER A 161 -12.57 -3.41 -6.49
C SER A 161 -11.64 -2.35 -7.06
N ILE A 162 -10.43 -2.75 -7.40
CA ILE A 162 -9.35 -1.89 -7.90
C ILE A 162 -8.99 -2.39 -9.29
N LYS A 163 -9.36 -1.62 -10.31
CA LYS A 163 -9.11 -1.97 -11.71
C LYS A 163 -7.83 -1.32 -12.22
N PHE A 164 -6.88 -2.14 -12.62
CA PHE A 164 -5.66 -1.71 -13.28
C PHE A 164 -5.86 -1.77 -14.82
N PRO A 165 -6.06 -0.63 -15.50
CA PRO A 165 -6.33 -0.64 -16.94
C PRO A 165 -5.14 -1.16 -17.76
N TYR A 166 -3.93 -1.04 -17.21
CA TYR A 166 -2.70 -1.50 -17.82
C TYR A 166 -1.89 -2.27 -16.77
N VAL A 167 -1.73 -3.57 -17.02
CA VAL A 167 -0.85 -4.46 -16.25
C VAL A 167 0.18 -5.00 -17.23
N GLN A 168 1.46 -4.79 -16.94
CA GLN A 168 2.56 -5.30 -17.74
C GLN A 168 2.62 -6.83 -17.67
N PRO A 169 3.10 -7.50 -18.73
CA PRO A 169 3.34 -8.94 -18.69
C PRO A 169 4.28 -9.32 -17.54
N ALA A 170 3.95 -10.38 -16.80
CA ALA A 170 4.84 -10.90 -15.78
C ALA A 170 6.11 -11.50 -16.41
N PRO A 171 7.26 -11.46 -15.71
CA PRO A 171 8.45 -12.21 -16.11
C PRO A 171 8.15 -13.69 -16.32
N GLU A 172 8.91 -14.33 -17.20
CA GLU A 172 8.72 -15.75 -17.51
C GLU A 172 8.78 -16.61 -16.24
N GLY A 173 7.80 -17.50 -16.10
CA GLY A 173 7.67 -18.39 -14.94
C GLY A 173 7.14 -17.72 -13.67
N SER A 174 6.81 -16.41 -13.68
CA SER A 174 6.19 -15.73 -12.54
C SER A 174 4.70 -15.43 -12.80
N SER A 175 3.91 -15.36 -11.73
CA SER A 175 2.49 -15.00 -11.80
C SER A 175 2.24 -13.62 -11.18
N PRO A 176 1.35 -12.80 -11.78
CA PRO A 176 0.89 -11.56 -11.16
C PRO A 176 0.20 -11.81 -9.82
N LYS A 177 0.48 -10.94 -8.85
CA LYS A 177 -0.13 -10.90 -7.52
C LYS A 177 -0.57 -9.48 -7.21
N CYS A 178 -1.72 -9.34 -6.56
CA CYS A 178 -2.06 -8.08 -5.91
C CYS A 178 -1.15 -7.89 -4.70
N VAL A 179 -0.69 -6.66 -4.50
CA VAL A 179 0.03 -6.26 -3.28
C VAL A 179 -0.73 -5.14 -2.59
N TYR A 180 -0.78 -5.22 -1.26
CA TYR A 180 -1.51 -4.31 -0.38
C TYR A 180 -0.52 -3.73 0.62
N PHE A 181 -0.45 -2.41 0.69
CA PHE A 181 0.36 -1.68 1.66
C PHE A 181 -0.57 -0.99 2.64
N TYR A 182 -0.60 -1.50 3.88
CA TYR A 182 -1.43 -0.95 4.94
C TYR A 182 -0.68 0.11 5.75
N SER A 183 -1.43 0.93 6.49
CA SER A 183 -0.92 2.04 7.30
C SER A 183 0.10 1.64 8.37
N ASN A 184 0.05 0.39 8.85
CA ASN A 184 1.02 -0.18 9.80
C ASN A 184 2.31 -0.71 9.14
N ASN A 185 2.57 -0.36 7.88
CA ASN A 185 3.66 -0.89 7.04
C ASN A 185 3.60 -2.41 6.78
N PHE A 186 2.48 -3.06 7.10
CA PHE A 186 2.28 -4.45 6.74
C PHE A 186 2.03 -4.57 5.24
N VAL A 187 2.71 -5.52 4.61
CA VAL A 187 2.55 -5.86 3.20
C VAL A 187 1.84 -7.20 3.10
N GLN A 188 0.74 -7.23 2.37
CA GLN A 188 0.00 -8.45 2.08
C GLN A 188 -0.03 -8.69 0.58
N PHE A 189 -0.16 -9.96 0.20
CA PHE A 189 -0.37 -10.37 -1.18
C PHE A 189 -1.74 -11.02 -1.35
N GLY A 190 -2.30 -10.91 -2.55
CA GLY A 190 -3.56 -11.53 -2.92
C GLY A 190 -3.60 -11.90 -4.39
N HIS A 191 -4.71 -12.51 -4.79
CA HIS A 191 -4.91 -12.95 -6.17
C HIS A 191 -5.40 -11.81 -7.04
N VAL A 192 -4.89 -11.76 -8.28
CA VAL A 192 -5.44 -10.91 -9.32
C VAL A 192 -6.65 -11.59 -9.94
N LYS A 193 -7.83 -10.97 -9.85
CA LYS A 193 -9.05 -11.42 -10.52
C LYS A 193 -9.10 -10.86 -11.95
N ASP A 194 -9.64 -11.65 -12.87
CA ASP A 194 -9.85 -11.28 -14.28
C ASP A 194 -8.61 -10.66 -14.97
N GLY A 195 -7.42 -11.02 -14.51
CA GLY A 195 -6.14 -10.55 -15.03
C GLY A 195 -5.73 -9.13 -14.63
N ASN A 196 -6.62 -8.30 -14.06
CA ASN A 196 -6.29 -6.92 -13.72
C ASN A 196 -7.08 -6.28 -12.56
N ILE A 197 -7.80 -7.07 -11.77
CA ILE A 197 -8.59 -6.59 -10.63
C ILE A 197 -7.99 -7.07 -9.33
N CYS A 198 -7.77 -6.14 -8.40
CA CYS A 198 -7.52 -6.44 -6.99
C CYS A 198 -8.74 -6.06 -6.15
N GLU A 199 -8.92 -6.71 -5.00
CA GLU A 199 -10.02 -6.41 -4.08
C GLU A 199 -9.49 -6.14 -2.69
N THR A 200 -10.01 -5.10 -2.04
CA THR A 200 -9.69 -4.75 -0.66
C THR A 200 -10.97 -4.47 0.14
N ARG A 201 -10.91 -4.65 1.45
CA ARG A 201 -11.98 -4.22 2.37
C ARG A 201 -11.63 -2.95 3.13
N VAL A 202 -10.42 -2.44 3.00
CA VAL A 202 -9.95 -1.26 3.74
C VAL A 202 -9.21 -0.30 2.80
N GLN A 203 -8.99 0.92 3.28
CA GLN A 203 -8.14 1.90 2.61
C GLN A 203 -6.66 1.51 2.59
N GLY A 204 -5.88 2.19 1.75
CA GLY A 204 -4.43 1.99 1.65
C GLY A 204 -3.93 2.16 0.21
N HIS A 205 -2.78 1.54 -0.06
CA HIS A 205 -2.14 1.59 -1.37
C HIS A 205 -1.98 0.19 -1.95
N PHE A 206 -2.19 0.07 -3.25
CA PHE A 206 -2.37 -1.21 -3.91
C PHE A 206 -1.70 -1.21 -5.27
N SER A 207 -1.17 -2.37 -5.67
CA SER A 207 -0.61 -2.55 -6.99
C SER A 207 -0.67 -4.01 -7.45
N VAL A 208 -0.18 -4.27 -8.66
CA VAL A 208 0.05 -5.61 -9.20
C VAL A 208 1.55 -5.80 -9.38
N VAL A 209 2.08 -6.89 -8.84
CA VAL A 209 3.51 -7.23 -8.85
C VAL A 209 3.74 -8.67 -9.29
N ALA A 210 4.96 -9.01 -9.66
CA ALA A 210 5.39 -10.39 -9.88
C ALA A 210 6.75 -10.64 -9.23
N GLU A 211 6.98 -11.88 -8.78
CA GLU A 211 8.26 -12.28 -8.21
C GLU A 211 9.36 -12.22 -9.26
N VAL A 212 10.52 -11.70 -8.86
CA VAL A 212 11.73 -11.75 -9.67
C VAL A 212 12.42 -13.07 -9.35
N LYS A 213 12.27 -14.06 -10.23
CA LYS A 213 13.01 -15.32 -10.13
C LYS A 213 14.47 -15.06 -10.50
N VAL A 214 15.37 -15.23 -9.53
CA VAL A 214 16.80 -15.30 -9.82
C VAL A 214 17.07 -16.66 -10.44
N ALA A 215 17.64 -16.70 -11.64
CA ALA A 215 18.05 -17.95 -12.27
C ALA A 215 19.04 -18.68 -11.33
N PRO A 216 18.91 -20.00 -11.12
CA PRO A 216 19.88 -20.73 -10.31
C PRO A 216 21.28 -20.55 -10.91
N SER A 217 22.26 -20.21 -10.06
CA SER A 217 23.65 -20.07 -10.49
C SER A 217 24.10 -21.35 -11.20
N PRO A 218 24.79 -21.25 -12.35
CA PRO A 218 25.28 -22.43 -13.04
C PRO A 218 26.20 -23.20 -12.09
N PRO A 219 26.13 -24.55 -12.06
CA PRO A 219 26.99 -25.35 -11.22
C PRO A 219 28.47 -25.04 -11.55
N PRO A 220 29.36 -25.04 -10.55
CA PRO A 220 30.78 -24.80 -10.78
C PRO A 220 31.28 -25.81 -11.81
N LYS A 221 31.90 -25.32 -12.89
CA LYS A 221 32.51 -26.17 -13.92
C LYS A 221 33.55 -27.07 -13.25
N ALA A 222 33.28 -28.36 -13.20
CA ALA A 222 34.28 -29.37 -12.87
C ALA A 222 35.22 -29.48 -14.06
N ASN A 223 36.30 -28.70 -14.06
CA ASN A 223 37.52 -28.94 -14.84
C ASN A 223 38.56 -27.93 -14.40
N ASP A 224 39.29 -28.24 -13.33
CA ASP A 224 40.65 -27.74 -13.04
C ASP A 224 41.28 -28.58 -11.92
N THR A 225 41.34 -29.91 -12.09
CA THR A 225 42.27 -30.75 -11.31
C THR A 225 42.55 -32.07 -12.02
N ALA A 226 43.19 -32.01 -13.18
CA ALA A 226 44.00 -33.14 -13.66
C ALA A 226 45.47 -32.77 -13.38
N PRO A 227 46.17 -33.44 -12.44
CA PRO A 227 47.59 -33.23 -12.28
C PRO A 227 48.31 -33.75 -13.52
N SER A 228 49.08 -32.85 -14.15
CA SER A 228 50.00 -33.19 -15.23
C SER A 228 51.01 -34.25 -14.75
N PRO A 229 51.20 -35.37 -15.46
CA PRO A 229 52.21 -36.36 -15.06
C PRO A 229 53.61 -35.78 -15.24
N SER A 230 54.42 -35.86 -14.19
CA SER A 230 55.82 -35.46 -14.19
C SER A 230 56.65 -36.36 -15.13
N PRO A 231 57.63 -35.82 -15.88
CA PRO A 231 58.52 -36.64 -16.68
C PRO A 231 59.50 -37.40 -15.78
N ILE A 232 59.63 -38.71 -16.05
CA ILE A 232 60.64 -39.59 -15.45
C ILE A 232 61.90 -39.52 -16.32
N SER A 233 63.02 -39.23 -15.65
CA SER A 233 64.45 -39.35 -16.02
C SER A 233 64.85 -39.43 -17.49
#